data_AF-A0A177EUK0-F1
#
_entry.id   AF-A0A177EUK0-F1
#
_cell.length_a   1.000
_cell.length_b   1.000
_cell.length_c   1.000
_cell.angle_alpha   90.00
_cell.angle_beta   90.00
_cell.angle_gamma   90.00
#
_symmetry.space_group_name_H-M   'P 1'
#
loop_
_entity.id
_entity.type
_entity.pdbx_description
1 polymer ?
#
loop_
_entity_poly.entity_id
_entity_poly.type
_entity_poly.pdbx_seq_one_letter_code
_entity_poly.pdbx_strand_id
1 'polypeptide(L)'
;MLPPPVPSSAESNSSSSSRTRKQSDAKSILASSTASASRFSRRTKQEIFERNGGMKCWHYGRSAPDIARVIGKRDNSLSHDTASGLLTFDRLGDEQNGLPLCPSCHRALDDINQPGFVFIFTELEFFIDFERQDYQNRIDTAQQQGDIPPRMVPTPQMYSEYLKRQELVSSHAVGGLYRRYTMQDFFPDCCVIPGSDHFKEPGLWCGAPMAALRRIFQIIGDRIPESQLDQLWTLHKLYAREVTHMKLHDSTQQSAEQIEGGLRDSGTPSSSQTVAPVHANSGIVPPRGYNNGNNTPIPDAGARGAMAKLARCDSTQVGDTHTHTQALGF
;
A
#
# COMPACT_ATOMS: atom_id res chain seq x y z
N MET A 1 44.86 -53.44 21.75
CA MET A 1 43.72 -53.75 20.87
C MET A 1 43.77 -52.79 19.70
N LEU A 2 43.98 -53.32 18.50
CA LEU A 2 44.25 -52.56 17.27
C LEU A 2 42.92 -52.31 16.52
N PRO A 3 42.73 -51.13 15.89
CA PRO A 3 41.55 -50.85 15.07
C PRO A 3 41.64 -51.55 13.69
N PRO A 4 40.49 -51.91 13.07
CA PRO A 4 40.46 -52.51 11.74
C PRO A 4 40.65 -51.47 10.61
N PRO A 5 41.09 -51.91 9.43
CA PRO A 5 41.47 -51.03 8.32
C PRO A 5 40.27 -50.53 7.51
N VAL A 6 40.40 -49.31 7.00
CA VAL A 6 39.51 -48.67 6.01
C VAL A 6 39.87 -49.14 4.60
N PRO A 7 38.91 -49.54 3.75
CA PRO A 7 39.14 -49.66 2.32
C PRO A 7 38.77 -48.38 1.57
N SER A 8 39.69 -47.96 0.70
CA SER A 8 39.57 -46.84 -0.24
C SER A 8 39.22 -47.35 -1.64
N SER A 9 38.34 -46.59 -2.32
CA SER A 9 38.27 -46.32 -3.77
C SER A 9 38.13 -47.46 -4.78
N ALA A 10 37.09 -47.39 -5.63
CA ALA A 10 37.20 -47.48 -7.10
C ALA A 10 35.85 -47.15 -7.77
N GLU A 11 35.94 -46.74 -9.03
CA GLU A 11 34.98 -45.98 -9.80
C GLU A 11 34.05 -46.83 -10.68
N SER A 12 33.09 -46.14 -11.31
CA SER A 12 32.52 -46.40 -12.65
C SER A 12 31.59 -47.61 -12.83
N ASN A 13 30.30 -47.36 -13.07
CA ASN A 13 29.76 -47.51 -14.42
C ASN A 13 28.29 -47.09 -14.56
N SER A 14 28.05 -46.51 -15.72
CA SER A 14 26.80 -46.17 -16.38
C SER A 14 25.79 -47.32 -16.44
N SER A 15 24.53 -47.02 -16.17
CA SER A 15 23.38 -47.79 -16.67
C SER A 15 22.16 -46.91 -16.80
N SER A 16 21.96 -46.47 -18.03
CA SER A 16 20.77 -45.83 -18.59
C SER A 16 19.58 -46.79 -18.47
N SER A 17 18.61 -46.48 -17.61
CA SER A 17 17.33 -47.19 -17.53
C SER A 17 16.20 -46.21 -17.82
N SER A 18 15.90 -46.08 -19.11
CA SER A 18 14.70 -45.43 -19.64
C SER A 18 13.46 -46.21 -19.20
N ARG A 19 12.82 -45.79 -18.12
CA ARG A 19 11.46 -46.22 -17.77
C ARG A 19 10.46 -45.18 -18.25
N THR A 20 10.01 -45.37 -19.47
CA THR A 20 8.81 -44.76 -20.06
C THR A 20 7.58 -45.19 -19.26
N ARG A 21 7.18 -44.39 -18.27
CA ARG A 21 5.82 -44.45 -17.72
C ARG A 21 4.92 -43.56 -18.57
N LYS A 22 4.19 -44.22 -19.45
CA LYS A 22 3.04 -43.67 -20.19
C LYS A 22 1.89 -43.55 -19.19
N GLN A 23 1.83 -42.43 -18.47
CA GLN A 23 0.71 -42.11 -17.58
C GLN A 23 -0.25 -41.21 -18.35
N SER A 24 -1.52 -41.61 -18.34
CA SER A 24 -2.63 -41.07 -19.10
C SER A 24 -2.92 -39.60 -18.80
N ASP A 25 -2.55 -38.72 -19.73
CA ASP A 25 -3.02 -37.34 -19.84
C ASP A 25 -4.44 -37.32 -20.42
N ALA A 26 -5.45 -37.24 -19.55
CA ALA A 26 -6.81 -36.87 -19.97
C ALA A 26 -7.66 -36.35 -18.79
N LYS A 27 -7.10 -35.54 -17.88
CA LYS A 27 -7.89 -34.78 -16.88
C LYS A 27 -7.09 -33.71 -16.12
N SER A 28 -6.32 -32.86 -16.80
CA SER A 28 -5.54 -31.80 -16.10
C SER A 28 -5.52 -30.42 -16.79
N ILE A 29 -6.39 -30.16 -17.77
CA ILE A 29 -6.37 -28.88 -18.49
C ILE A 29 -6.99 -27.73 -17.66
N LEU A 30 -7.84 -28.04 -16.66
CA LEU A 30 -8.46 -27.01 -15.79
C LEU A 30 -7.62 -26.63 -14.56
N ALA A 31 -6.69 -27.47 -14.11
CA ALA A 31 -5.86 -27.18 -12.92
C ALA A 31 -4.60 -26.35 -13.24
N SER A 32 -4.17 -26.31 -14.51
CA SER A 32 -2.92 -25.64 -14.88
C SER A 32 -3.04 -24.12 -15.03
N SER A 33 -4.25 -23.60 -15.27
CA SER A 33 -4.48 -22.16 -15.46
C SER A 33 -4.51 -21.38 -14.13
N THR A 34 -4.97 -21.99 -13.03
CA THR A 34 -5.06 -21.32 -11.72
C THR A 34 -3.72 -21.26 -10.99
N ALA A 35 -2.84 -22.24 -11.17
CA ALA A 35 -1.50 -22.23 -10.56
C ALA A 35 -0.63 -21.06 -11.04
N SER A 36 -0.82 -20.63 -12.31
CA SER A 36 -0.04 -19.55 -12.93
C SER A 36 -0.41 -18.16 -12.41
N ALA A 37 -1.68 -17.92 -12.05
CA ALA A 37 -2.14 -16.61 -11.58
C ALA A 37 -1.59 -16.22 -10.19
N SER A 38 -1.14 -17.22 -9.41
CA SER A 38 -0.66 -17.01 -8.04
C SER A 38 0.80 -16.57 -7.94
N ARG A 39 1.62 -16.77 -8.98
CA ARG A 39 3.07 -16.50 -8.99
C ARG A 39 3.35 -15.21 -9.75
N PHE A 40 4.24 -14.38 -9.22
CA PHE A 40 4.80 -13.25 -9.99
C PHE A 40 5.53 -13.80 -11.21
N SER A 41 5.16 -13.31 -12.39
CA SER A 41 5.89 -13.59 -13.62
C SER A 41 7.30 -12.98 -13.55
N ARG A 42 8.23 -13.45 -14.36
CA ARG A 42 9.58 -12.85 -14.44
C ARG A 42 9.52 -11.36 -14.76
N ARG A 43 8.62 -10.97 -15.67
CA ARG A 43 8.38 -9.58 -16.05
C ARG A 43 7.84 -8.76 -14.87
N THR A 44 6.84 -9.29 -14.17
CA THR A 44 6.24 -8.63 -13.01
C THR A 44 7.27 -8.43 -11.88
N LYS A 45 8.13 -9.42 -11.62
CA LYS A 45 9.23 -9.25 -10.65
C LYS A 45 10.17 -8.11 -11.04
N GLN A 46 10.52 -8.00 -12.32
CA GLN A 46 11.37 -6.93 -12.83
C GLN A 46 10.71 -5.55 -12.63
N GLU A 47 9.43 -5.42 -12.98
CA GLU A 47 8.64 -4.18 -12.80
C GLU A 47 8.56 -3.78 -11.31
N ILE A 48 8.39 -4.75 -10.41
CA ILE A 48 8.40 -4.50 -8.96
C ILE A 48 9.77 -3.99 -8.50
N PHE A 49 10.89 -4.56 -8.96
CA PHE A 49 12.21 -4.05 -8.60
C PHE A 49 12.42 -2.63 -9.10
N GLU A 50 12.13 -2.35 -10.37
CA GLU A 50 12.33 -1.03 -10.97
C GLU A 50 11.56 0.07 -10.22
N ARG A 51 10.32 -0.21 -9.81
CA ARG A 51 9.49 0.77 -9.09
C ARG A 51 9.85 0.93 -7.61
N ASN A 52 10.58 0.00 -7.00
CA ASN A 52 10.85 0.00 -5.56
C ASN A 52 12.36 0.12 -5.23
N GLY A 53 13.12 0.82 -6.07
CA GLY A 53 14.53 1.14 -5.80
C GLY A 53 15.53 0.03 -6.17
N GLY A 54 15.14 -0.88 -7.05
CA GLY A 54 15.97 -1.93 -7.62
C GLY A 54 15.99 -3.24 -6.83
N MET A 55 17.04 -4.03 -7.03
CA MET A 55 17.23 -5.33 -6.37
C MET A 55 17.80 -5.19 -4.95
N LYS A 56 17.12 -4.38 -4.12
CA LYS A 56 17.41 -4.19 -2.70
C LYS A 56 16.19 -4.55 -1.86
N CYS A 57 16.43 -5.06 -0.66
CA CYS A 57 15.40 -5.25 0.35
C CYS A 57 14.79 -3.89 0.70
N TRP A 58 13.48 -3.75 0.57
CA TRP A 58 12.76 -2.53 0.86
C TRP A 58 12.83 -2.12 2.34
N HIS A 59 12.92 -3.10 3.24
CA HIS A 59 13.07 -2.84 4.68
C HIS A 59 14.51 -2.43 5.04
N TYR A 60 15.49 -3.27 4.70
CA TYR A 60 16.87 -3.14 5.21
C TYR A 60 17.87 -2.56 4.18
N GLY A 61 17.54 -2.53 2.89
CA GLY A 61 18.41 -2.01 1.82
C GLY A 61 19.51 -2.96 1.31
N ARG A 62 19.68 -4.16 1.89
CA ARG A 62 20.64 -5.18 1.43
C ARG A 62 20.25 -5.80 0.08
N SER A 63 21.23 -6.30 -0.66
CA SER A 63 21.05 -7.02 -1.92
C SER A 63 20.33 -8.37 -1.74
N ALA A 64 19.86 -8.93 -2.85
CA ALA A 64 19.11 -10.19 -2.95
C ALA A 64 17.70 -10.20 -2.32
N PRO A 65 16.82 -9.25 -2.69
CA PRO A 65 15.40 -9.39 -2.39
C PRO A 65 14.74 -10.52 -3.20
N ASP A 66 13.90 -11.32 -2.55
CA ASP A 66 12.78 -11.97 -3.22
C ASP A 66 11.58 -11.01 -3.23
N ILE A 67 10.53 -11.33 -3.99
CA ILE A 67 9.28 -10.55 -3.99
C ILE A 67 8.29 -11.19 -3.02
N ALA A 68 8.09 -10.53 -1.89
CA ALA A 68 7.04 -10.86 -0.94
C ALA A 68 5.68 -10.35 -1.45
N ARG A 69 4.61 -11.05 -1.05
CA ARG A 69 3.24 -10.58 -1.27
C ARG A 69 2.77 -9.85 -0.03
N VAL A 70 2.12 -8.71 -0.22
CA VAL A 70 1.47 -8.00 0.90
C VAL A 70 0.21 -8.74 1.34
N ILE A 71 -0.65 -9.11 0.38
CA ILE A 71 -1.73 -10.07 0.57
C ILE A 71 -1.19 -11.48 0.27
N GLY A 72 -0.99 -12.26 1.33
CA GLY A 72 -0.40 -13.59 1.26
C GLY A 72 -1.31 -14.63 0.61
N LYS A 73 -0.74 -15.76 0.18
CA LYS A 73 -1.51 -16.86 -0.45
C LYS A 73 -2.53 -17.51 0.48
N ARG A 74 -2.30 -17.44 1.79
CA ARG A 74 -3.21 -17.97 2.82
C ARG A 74 -4.38 -17.03 3.10
N ASP A 75 -4.33 -15.82 2.56
CA ASP A 75 -5.43 -14.87 2.66
C ASP A 75 -6.46 -15.17 1.57
N ASN A 76 -7.60 -15.72 2.00
CA ASN A 76 -8.71 -16.05 1.11
C ASN A 76 -9.62 -14.84 0.84
N SER A 77 -9.30 -13.64 1.36
CA SER A 77 -10.15 -12.46 1.17
C SER A 77 -9.99 -11.78 -0.17
N LEU A 78 -8.96 -12.09 -0.98
CA LEU A 78 -8.72 -11.42 -2.27
C LEU A 78 -9.98 -11.37 -3.15
N SER A 79 -10.64 -12.52 -3.36
CA SER A 79 -11.84 -12.57 -4.21
C SER A 79 -12.99 -11.75 -3.65
N HIS A 80 -13.16 -11.75 -2.33
CA HIS A 80 -14.20 -10.99 -1.65
C HIS A 80 -13.92 -9.48 -1.74
N ASP A 81 -12.68 -9.09 -1.42
CA ASP A 81 -12.25 -7.69 -1.37
C ASP A 81 -12.23 -7.07 -2.77
N THR A 82 -11.87 -7.82 -3.81
CA THR A 82 -12.03 -7.38 -5.21
C THR A 82 -13.50 -7.22 -5.57
N ALA A 83 -14.36 -8.18 -5.21
CA ALA A 83 -15.81 -8.11 -5.51
C ALA A 83 -16.51 -6.95 -4.78
N SER A 84 -16.05 -6.59 -3.59
CA SER A 84 -16.55 -5.45 -2.82
C SER A 84 -15.92 -4.11 -3.21
N GLY A 85 -15.06 -4.08 -4.24
CA GLY A 85 -14.37 -2.87 -4.70
C GLY A 85 -13.30 -2.34 -3.75
N LEU A 86 -12.81 -3.16 -2.80
CA LEU A 86 -11.78 -2.78 -1.85
C LEU A 86 -10.36 -2.90 -2.41
N LEU A 87 -10.14 -3.69 -3.45
CA LEU A 87 -8.83 -3.87 -4.08
C LEU A 87 -8.83 -3.42 -5.54
N THR A 88 -7.70 -2.84 -5.97
CA THR A 88 -7.47 -2.36 -7.35
C THR A 88 -6.88 -3.44 -8.27
N PHE A 89 -6.77 -4.67 -7.78
CA PHE A 89 -6.26 -5.83 -8.52
C PHE A 89 -7.01 -7.10 -8.08
N ASP A 90 -6.98 -8.13 -8.92
CA ASP A 90 -7.75 -9.36 -8.77
C ASP A 90 -6.88 -10.63 -8.70
N ARG A 91 -5.56 -10.48 -8.74
CA ARG A 91 -4.60 -11.61 -8.71
C ARG A 91 -3.50 -11.41 -7.69
N LEU A 92 -3.14 -12.48 -6.99
CA LEU A 92 -2.04 -12.47 -6.02
C LEU A 92 -0.66 -12.16 -6.64
N GLY A 93 -0.48 -12.44 -7.92
CA GLY A 93 0.75 -12.17 -8.67
C GLY A 93 0.81 -10.77 -9.32
N ASP A 94 -0.06 -9.84 -8.93
CA ASP A 94 -0.08 -8.46 -9.45
C ASP A 94 1.08 -7.62 -8.90
N GLU A 95 1.66 -6.75 -9.74
CA GLU A 95 2.76 -5.86 -9.35
C GLU A 95 2.44 -4.99 -8.12
N GLN A 96 1.17 -4.59 -7.97
CA GLN A 96 0.72 -3.77 -6.85
C GLN A 96 0.67 -4.54 -5.52
N ASN A 97 0.74 -5.88 -5.55
CA ASN A 97 0.79 -6.73 -4.36
C ASN A 97 2.23 -7.14 -3.98
N GLY A 98 3.24 -6.65 -4.72
CA GLY A 98 4.63 -7.07 -4.56
C GLY A 98 5.48 -6.10 -3.75
N LEU A 99 6.36 -6.65 -2.90
CA LEU A 99 7.35 -5.90 -2.13
C LEU A 99 8.71 -6.61 -2.14
N PRO A 100 9.80 -5.98 -2.61
CA PRO A 100 11.10 -6.63 -2.63
C PRO A 100 11.67 -6.73 -1.20
N LEU A 101 11.92 -7.93 -0.68
CA LEU A 101 12.40 -8.17 0.68
C LEU A 101 13.48 -9.26 0.68
N CYS A 102 14.49 -9.12 1.54
CA CYS A 102 15.43 -10.23 1.78
C CYS A 102 14.71 -11.42 2.44
N PRO A 103 15.27 -12.65 2.39
CA PRO A 103 14.60 -13.85 2.91
C PRO A 103 14.11 -13.72 4.37
N SER A 104 14.87 -13.05 5.24
CA SER A 104 14.46 -12.85 6.64
C SER A 104 13.28 -11.88 6.77
N CYS A 105 13.30 -10.75 6.08
CA CYS A 105 12.19 -9.79 6.08
C CYS A 105 10.93 -10.36 5.41
N HIS A 106 11.10 -11.18 4.36
CA HIS A 106 10.00 -11.87 3.70
C HIS A 106 9.29 -12.83 4.67
N ARG A 107 10.04 -13.67 5.40
CA ARG A 107 9.45 -14.54 6.43
C ARG A 107 8.76 -13.75 7.55
N ALA A 108 9.38 -12.65 7.98
CA ALA A 108 8.84 -11.77 9.01
C ALA A 108 7.53 -11.07 8.58
N LEU A 109 7.37 -10.81 7.26
CA LEU A 109 6.11 -10.33 6.69
C LEU A 109 5.08 -11.46 6.55
N ASP A 110 5.49 -12.67 6.17
CA ASP A 110 4.55 -13.76 5.85
C ASP A 110 3.83 -14.35 7.08
N ASP A 111 4.39 -14.20 8.28
CA ASP A 111 3.76 -14.63 9.52
C ASP A 111 2.67 -13.63 9.95
N ILE A 112 1.40 -14.02 9.82
CA ILE A 112 0.24 -13.21 10.22
C ILE A 112 -0.01 -13.33 11.73
N ASN A 113 0.32 -14.47 12.33
CA ASN A 113 0.03 -14.72 13.73
C ASN A 113 1.05 -14.02 14.64
N GLN A 114 2.30 -13.96 14.19
CA GLN A 114 3.40 -13.30 14.88
C GLN A 114 4.23 -12.52 13.85
N PRO A 115 3.69 -11.42 13.30
CA PRO A 115 4.43 -10.64 12.31
C PRO A 115 5.70 -10.11 12.97
N GLY A 116 6.84 -10.40 12.35
CA GLY A 116 8.12 -9.79 12.71
C GLY A 116 8.29 -8.42 12.05
N PHE A 117 7.60 -8.18 10.93
CA PHE A 117 7.70 -6.94 10.17
C PHE A 117 6.31 -6.45 9.73
N VAL A 118 6.04 -5.17 9.97
CA VAL A 118 4.84 -4.46 9.49
C VAL A 118 5.25 -3.09 8.96
N PHE A 119 4.45 -2.56 8.04
CA PHE A 119 4.55 -1.19 7.60
C PHE A 119 3.16 -0.54 7.57
N ILE A 120 3.10 0.74 7.92
CA ILE A 120 1.87 1.53 8.10
C ILE A 120 2.03 2.84 7.34
N PHE A 121 0.96 3.37 6.78
CA PHE A 121 0.96 4.70 6.13
C PHE A 121 1.50 5.78 7.08
N THR A 122 2.24 6.75 6.54
CA THR A 122 2.60 7.94 7.33
C THR A 122 1.40 8.84 7.54
N GLU A 123 0.53 8.96 6.53
CA GLU A 123 -0.62 9.86 6.48
C GLU A 123 -1.93 9.06 6.50
N LEU A 124 -2.33 8.58 7.68
CA LEU A 124 -3.60 7.85 7.86
C LEU A 124 -4.82 8.74 7.62
N GLU A 125 -4.72 10.04 7.90
CA GLU A 125 -5.84 10.98 7.75
C GLU A 125 -6.33 11.08 6.30
N PHE A 126 -5.42 11.00 5.33
CA PHE A 126 -5.78 10.94 3.91
C PHE A 126 -6.77 9.82 3.61
N PHE A 127 -6.54 8.62 4.18
CA PHE A 127 -7.42 7.47 3.97
C PHE A 127 -8.76 7.65 4.70
N ILE A 128 -8.75 8.30 5.87
CA ILE A 128 -9.94 8.57 6.66
C ILE A 128 -10.85 9.53 5.90
N ASP A 129 -10.30 10.65 5.43
CA ASP A 129 -11.03 11.65 4.67
C ASP A 129 -11.52 11.09 3.35
N PHE A 130 -10.70 10.28 2.67
CA PHE A 130 -11.09 9.64 1.42
C PHE A 130 -12.32 8.74 1.59
N GLU A 131 -12.32 7.82 2.56
CA GLU A 131 -13.45 6.91 2.78
C GLU A 131 -14.69 7.66 3.28
N ARG A 132 -14.53 8.71 4.09
CA ARG A 132 -15.66 9.58 4.50
C ARG A 132 -16.32 10.23 3.30
N GLN A 133 -15.52 10.81 2.40
CA GLN A 133 -16.02 11.48 1.19
C GLN A 133 -16.67 10.48 0.24
N ASP A 134 -16.02 9.32 -0.02
CA ASP A 134 -16.59 8.26 -0.85
C ASP A 134 -17.93 7.78 -0.29
N TYR A 135 -18.00 7.49 1.02
CA TYR A 135 -19.22 7.04 1.67
C TYR A 135 -20.37 8.05 1.52
N GLN A 136 -20.10 9.35 1.72
CA GLN A 136 -21.11 10.39 1.53
C GLN A 136 -21.55 10.48 0.07
N ASN A 137 -20.61 10.47 -0.88
CA ASN A 137 -20.93 10.50 -2.31
C ASN A 137 -21.82 9.31 -2.73
N ARG A 138 -21.58 8.12 -2.17
CA ARG A 138 -22.41 6.94 -2.44
C ARG A 138 -23.82 7.10 -1.89
N ILE A 139 -23.98 7.71 -0.71
CA ILE A 139 -25.30 8.03 -0.16
C ILE A 139 -26.02 9.04 -1.05
N ASP A 140 -25.38 10.15 -1.37
CA ASP A 140 -26.01 11.24 -2.14
C ASP A 140 -26.44 10.75 -3.53
N THR A 141 -25.57 9.97 -4.19
CA THR A 141 -25.89 9.38 -5.50
C THR A 141 -27.04 8.38 -5.40
N ALA A 142 -27.06 7.53 -4.36
CA ALA A 142 -28.14 6.57 -4.15
C ALA A 142 -29.48 7.26 -3.88
N GLN A 143 -29.49 8.40 -3.18
CA GLN A 143 -30.69 9.20 -2.97
C GLN A 143 -31.20 9.84 -4.27
N GLN A 144 -30.30 10.29 -5.14
CA GLN A 144 -30.65 10.97 -6.38
C GLN A 144 -31.05 10.02 -7.52
N GLN A 145 -30.37 8.88 -7.62
CA GLN A 145 -30.47 7.97 -8.77
C GLN A 145 -31.18 6.65 -8.43
N GLY A 146 -31.39 6.34 -7.15
CA GLY A 146 -31.98 5.09 -6.68
C GLY A 146 -31.01 3.91 -6.64
N ASP A 147 -29.81 4.04 -7.22
CA ASP A 147 -28.78 3.00 -7.27
C ASP A 147 -27.55 3.38 -6.44
N ILE A 148 -26.99 2.41 -5.72
CA ILE A 148 -25.77 2.60 -4.93
C ILE A 148 -24.55 2.45 -5.86
N PRO A 149 -23.77 3.51 -6.11
CA PRO A 149 -22.60 3.40 -6.97
C PRO A 149 -21.51 2.53 -6.29
N PRO A 150 -20.60 1.93 -7.10
CA PRO A 150 -19.51 1.13 -6.57
C PRO A 150 -18.61 1.97 -5.65
N ARG A 151 -18.04 1.33 -4.63
CA ARG A 151 -17.06 1.96 -3.73
C ARG A 151 -15.80 2.35 -4.50
N MET A 152 -15.32 3.57 -4.32
CA MET A 152 -13.97 3.96 -4.75
C MET A 152 -12.97 3.74 -3.62
N VAL A 153 -11.73 3.43 -3.97
CA VAL A 153 -10.63 3.29 -3.00
C VAL A 153 -9.38 4.06 -3.42
N PRO A 154 -8.53 4.47 -2.48
CA PRO A 154 -7.28 5.14 -2.81
C PRO A 154 -6.37 4.27 -3.67
N THR A 155 -6.01 4.78 -4.84
CA THR A 155 -5.00 4.17 -5.72
C THR A 155 -3.58 4.57 -5.30
N PRO A 156 -2.54 3.83 -5.71
CA PRO A 156 -1.15 4.24 -5.48
C PRO A 156 -0.85 5.66 -6.00
N GLN A 157 -1.41 6.00 -7.16
CA GLN A 157 -1.23 7.31 -7.79
C GLN A 157 -1.86 8.42 -6.95
N MET A 158 -3.11 8.24 -6.51
CA MET A 158 -3.82 9.25 -5.70
C MET A 158 -3.10 9.53 -4.39
N TYR A 159 -2.57 8.50 -3.73
CA TYR A 159 -1.81 8.68 -2.50
C TYR A 159 -0.47 9.38 -2.77
N SER A 160 0.24 9.00 -3.84
CA SER A 160 1.49 9.67 -4.23
C SER A 160 1.29 11.15 -4.55
N GLU A 161 0.23 11.49 -5.30
CA GLU A 161 -0.13 12.87 -5.62
C GLU A 161 -0.49 13.68 -4.37
N TYR A 162 -1.21 13.09 -3.42
CA TYR A 162 -1.48 13.72 -2.14
C TYR A 162 -0.18 14.08 -1.41
N LEU A 163 0.75 13.13 -1.28
CA LEU A 163 2.03 13.35 -0.59
C LEU A 163 2.87 14.45 -1.25
N LYS A 164 2.86 14.52 -2.60
CA LYS A 164 3.53 15.58 -3.35
C LYS A 164 2.92 16.95 -3.11
N ARG A 165 1.58 17.05 -3.09
CA ARG A 165 0.88 18.30 -2.79
C ARG A 165 1.12 18.80 -1.37
N GLN A 166 1.31 17.88 -0.42
CA GLN A 166 1.66 18.21 0.97
C GLN A 166 3.17 18.45 1.16
N GLU A 167 3.97 18.40 0.09
CA GLU A 167 5.44 18.55 0.13
C GLU A 167 6.15 17.55 1.07
N LEU A 168 5.51 16.42 1.36
CA LEU A 168 6.04 15.36 2.23
C LEU A 168 7.06 14.47 1.49
N VAL A 169 7.03 14.49 0.16
CA VAL A 169 7.95 13.76 -0.72
C VAL A 169 8.36 14.64 -1.90
N SER A 170 9.49 14.32 -2.53
CA SER A 170 9.92 14.99 -3.76
C SER A 170 8.87 14.87 -4.87
N SER A 171 8.75 15.88 -5.72
CA SER A 171 7.89 15.86 -6.92
C SER A 171 8.16 14.67 -7.85
N HIS A 172 9.40 14.16 -7.85
CA HIS A 172 9.84 13.00 -8.63
C HIS A 172 9.68 11.67 -7.90
N ALA A 173 9.28 11.66 -6.63
CA ALA A 173 9.04 10.42 -5.90
C ALA A 173 7.89 9.63 -6.55
N VAL A 174 7.98 8.30 -6.48
CA VAL A 174 6.96 7.38 -6.98
C VAL A 174 6.53 6.50 -5.81
N GLY A 175 5.21 6.34 -5.65
CA GLY A 175 4.61 5.53 -4.60
C GLY A 175 4.16 6.33 -3.37
N GLY A 176 3.64 5.59 -2.39
CA GLY A 176 3.21 6.08 -1.09
C GLY A 176 4.32 5.99 -0.06
N LEU A 177 4.18 6.73 1.04
CA LEU A 177 5.15 6.79 2.14
C LEU A 177 4.66 5.94 3.33
N TYR A 178 5.53 5.07 3.85
CA TYR A 178 5.15 4.09 4.87
C TYR A 178 6.20 4.01 6.00
N ARG A 179 5.76 4.11 7.25
CA ARG A 179 6.56 3.78 8.43
C ARG A 179 6.79 2.28 8.48
N ARG A 180 7.99 1.87 8.87
CA ARG A 180 8.44 0.47 8.89
C ARG A 180 8.78 0.08 10.32
N TYR A 181 8.20 -1.02 10.79
CA TYR A 181 8.35 -1.50 12.15
C TYR A 181 8.88 -2.94 12.18
N THR A 182 9.92 -3.14 12.98
CA THR A 182 10.45 -4.46 13.34
C THR A 182 9.84 -4.85 14.68
N MET A 183 8.92 -5.80 14.67
CA MET A 183 8.12 -6.22 15.82
C MET A 183 8.78 -7.31 16.66
N GLN A 184 9.62 -8.11 16.00
CA GLN A 184 10.41 -9.16 16.62
C GLN A 184 11.81 -9.09 16.04
N ASP A 185 12.80 -9.44 16.86
CA ASP A 185 14.13 -9.65 16.33
C ASP A 185 14.14 -10.96 15.52
N PHE A 186 14.28 -10.82 14.20
CA PHE A 186 14.43 -11.93 13.25
C PHE A 186 15.75 -11.80 12.46
N PHE A 187 16.65 -10.92 12.91
CA PHE A 187 17.98 -10.78 12.33
C PHE A 187 18.95 -11.70 13.09
N PRO A 188 19.83 -12.43 12.40
CA PRO A 188 20.91 -13.14 13.09
C PRO A 188 21.82 -12.12 13.78
N ASP A 189 22.39 -12.52 14.95
CA ASP A 189 23.21 -11.72 15.88
C ASP A 189 24.37 -10.90 15.26
N CYS A 190 24.68 -11.12 13.97
CA CYS A 190 25.73 -10.42 13.24
C CYS A 190 25.29 -9.11 12.57
N CYS A 191 24.00 -8.76 12.60
CA CYS A 191 23.52 -7.51 12.02
C CYS A 191 23.30 -6.50 13.15
N VAL A 192 23.88 -5.30 13.04
CA VAL A 192 23.40 -4.14 13.81
C VAL A 192 21.94 -3.95 13.43
N ILE A 193 21.06 -4.39 14.33
CA ILE A 193 19.62 -4.15 14.23
C ILE A 193 19.48 -2.65 14.45
N PRO A 194 18.97 -1.87 13.48
CA PRO A 194 18.41 -0.58 13.81
C PRO A 194 17.31 -0.92 14.81
N GLY A 195 17.50 -0.58 16.08
CA GLY A 195 16.94 -1.27 17.27
C GLY A 195 15.43 -1.50 17.26
N SER A 196 14.87 -1.83 18.42
CA SER A 196 13.40 -2.00 18.57
C SER A 196 12.57 -0.74 18.21
N ASP A 197 13.24 0.38 17.88
CA ASP A 197 12.65 1.60 17.39
C ASP A 197 12.37 1.55 15.88
N HIS A 198 11.34 2.29 15.43
CA HIS A 198 11.01 2.43 14.02
C HIS A 198 12.25 2.79 13.16
N PHE A 199 12.31 2.29 11.92
CA PHE A 199 13.27 2.86 10.97
C PHE A 199 12.98 4.36 10.86
N LYS A 200 13.98 5.20 11.20
CA LYS A 200 13.80 6.66 11.29
C LYS A 200 13.23 7.26 10.01
N GLU A 201 13.54 6.65 8.87
CA GLU A 201 13.07 7.08 7.56
C GLU A 201 11.92 6.17 7.08
N PRO A 202 10.76 6.74 6.73
CA PRO A 202 9.72 6.01 6.02
C PRO A 202 10.23 5.47 4.66
N GLY A 203 9.67 4.35 4.20
CA GLY A 203 9.95 3.77 2.88
C GLY A 203 8.92 4.17 1.84
N LEU A 204 9.36 4.35 0.59
CA LEU A 204 8.46 4.56 -0.56
C LEU A 204 8.05 3.22 -1.17
N TRP A 205 6.76 2.92 -1.23
CA TRP A 205 6.24 1.70 -1.87
C TRP A 205 5.20 2.03 -2.93
N CYS A 206 5.36 1.43 -4.10
CA CYS A 206 4.52 1.69 -5.28
C CYS A 206 3.30 0.77 -5.42
N GLY A 207 3.04 -0.08 -4.42
CA GLY A 207 1.90 -1.01 -4.48
C GLY A 207 0.58 -0.41 -4.02
N ALA A 208 -0.47 -1.23 -4.07
CA ALA A 208 -1.83 -0.84 -3.75
C ALA A 208 -1.95 -0.48 -2.26
N PRO A 209 -2.34 0.77 -1.92
CA PRO A 209 -2.57 1.14 -0.53
C PRO A 209 -3.54 0.18 0.16
N MET A 210 -4.61 -0.23 -0.52
CA MET A 210 -5.59 -1.13 0.06
C MET A 210 -5.04 -2.52 0.42
N ALA A 211 -4.01 -3.01 -0.26
CA ALA A 211 -3.33 -4.24 0.13
C ALA A 211 -2.57 -4.07 1.46
N ALA A 212 -1.89 -2.94 1.66
CA ALA A 212 -1.26 -2.63 2.94
C ALA A 212 -2.29 -2.45 4.05
N LEU A 213 -3.40 -1.74 3.80
CA LEU A 213 -4.45 -1.55 4.78
C LEU A 213 -5.08 -2.87 5.21
N ARG A 214 -5.37 -3.76 4.25
CA ARG A 214 -5.86 -5.12 4.52
C ARG A 214 -4.89 -5.89 5.41
N ARG A 215 -3.61 -5.83 5.10
CA ARG A 215 -2.57 -6.48 5.90
C ARG A 215 -2.51 -5.93 7.32
N ILE A 216 -2.63 -4.61 7.48
CA ILE A 216 -2.65 -3.94 8.79
C ILE A 216 -3.88 -4.40 9.59
N PHE A 217 -5.06 -4.48 8.99
CA PHE A 217 -6.27 -4.93 9.69
C PHE A 217 -6.19 -6.37 10.21
N GLN A 218 -5.39 -7.24 9.59
CA GLN A 218 -5.15 -8.60 10.09
C GLN A 218 -4.28 -8.66 11.35
N ILE A 219 -3.52 -7.61 11.62
CA ILE A 219 -2.51 -7.56 12.69
C ILE A 219 -2.76 -6.40 13.66
N ILE A 220 -3.85 -5.64 13.50
CA ILE A 220 -4.26 -4.59 14.44
C ILE A 220 -4.42 -5.22 15.83
N GLY A 221 -3.72 -4.64 16.79
CA GLY A 221 -3.62 -5.15 18.16
C GLY A 221 -2.60 -4.36 18.98
N ASP A 222 -2.12 -4.97 20.06
CA ASP A 222 -1.18 -4.43 21.06
C ASP A 222 0.21 -4.07 20.50
N ARG A 223 0.49 -4.46 19.25
CA ARG A 223 1.79 -4.29 18.61
C ARG A 223 1.93 -2.98 17.84
N ILE A 224 0.86 -2.28 17.52
CA ILE A 224 0.93 -1.01 16.78
C ILE A 224 1.09 0.17 17.75
N PRO A 225 1.93 1.19 17.47
CA PRO A 225 2.02 2.38 18.32
C PRO A 225 0.65 3.01 18.57
N GLU A 226 0.37 3.33 19.84
CA GLU A 226 -0.93 3.84 20.29
C GLU A 226 -1.37 5.08 19.48
N SER A 227 -0.43 5.96 19.13
CA SER A 227 -0.70 7.16 18.32
C SER A 227 -1.30 6.88 16.93
N GLN A 228 -1.07 5.69 16.37
CA GLN A 228 -1.66 5.29 15.09
C GLN A 228 -2.89 4.37 15.27
N LEU A 229 -3.05 3.77 16.45
CA LEU A 229 -4.05 2.74 16.70
C LEU A 229 -5.48 3.31 16.60
N ASP A 230 -5.73 4.51 17.13
CA ASP A 230 -7.03 5.16 17.05
C ASP A 230 -7.45 5.48 15.61
N GLN A 231 -6.51 5.99 14.80
CA GLN A 231 -6.74 6.26 13.38
C GLN A 231 -6.99 4.96 12.60
N LEU A 232 -6.25 3.90 12.90
CA LEU A 232 -6.44 2.59 12.28
C LEU A 232 -7.77 1.95 12.65
N TRP A 233 -8.21 2.05 13.90
CA TRP A 233 -9.55 1.62 14.30
C TRP A 233 -10.64 2.45 13.65
N THR A 234 -10.42 3.75 13.51
CA THR A 234 -11.33 4.64 12.78
C THR A 234 -11.46 4.20 11.32
N LEU A 235 -10.35 3.94 10.64
CA LEU A 235 -10.33 3.39 9.29
C LEU A 235 -11.05 2.04 9.20
N HIS A 236 -10.74 1.11 10.10
CA HIS A 236 -11.39 -0.20 10.12
C HIS A 236 -12.91 -0.08 10.24
N LYS A 237 -13.40 0.79 11.14
CA LYS A 237 -14.83 1.08 11.29
C LYS A 237 -15.43 1.75 10.05
N LEU A 238 -14.70 2.64 9.38
CA LEU A 238 -15.18 3.32 8.17
C LEU A 238 -15.33 2.34 7.01
N TYR A 239 -14.31 1.53 6.74
CA TYR A 239 -14.33 0.55 5.65
C TYR A 239 -15.35 -0.57 5.87
N ALA A 240 -15.67 -0.90 7.12
CA ALA A 240 -16.73 -1.87 7.46
C ALA A 240 -18.16 -1.34 7.23
N ARG A 241 -18.35 -0.05 6.90
CA ARG A 241 -19.70 0.50 6.66
C ARG A 241 -20.26 0.03 5.33
N GLU A 242 -21.51 -0.41 5.38
CA GLU A 242 -22.33 -0.67 4.20
C GLU A 242 -23.34 0.46 4.00
N VAL A 243 -23.55 0.82 2.73
CA VAL A 243 -24.67 1.66 2.32
C VAL A 243 -25.83 0.71 2.06
N THR A 244 -26.87 0.78 2.88
CA THR A 244 -28.07 -0.07 2.75
C THR A 244 -29.24 0.76 2.28
N HIS A 245 -30.05 0.27 1.35
CA HIS A 245 -31.24 0.97 0.84
C HIS A 245 -32.21 1.43 1.95
N MET A 246 -32.25 0.73 3.09
CA MET A 246 -33.13 1.11 4.22
C MET A 246 -32.83 2.50 4.79
N LYS A 247 -31.58 2.98 4.69
CA LYS A 247 -31.21 4.33 5.15
C LYS A 247 -31.70 5.44 4.21
N LEU A 248 -32.11 5.12 2.99
CA LEU A 248 -32.58 6.11 2.02
C LEU A 248 -34.00 6.60 2.33
N HIS A 249 -34.86 5.73 2.91
CA HIS A 249 -36.26 6.06 3.18
C HIS A 249 -36.46 6.93 4.43
N ASP A 250 -35.62 6.77 5.46
CA ASP A 250 -35.77 7.49 6.73
C ASP A 250 -35.55 9.02 6.57
N SER A 251 -34.66 9.43 5.66
CA SER A 251 -34.42 10.84 5.36
C SER A 251 -35.57 11.49 4.56
N THR A 252 -36.29 10.70 3.75
CA THR A 252 -37.43 11.21 2.96
C THR A 252 -38.66 11.45 3.84
N GLN A 253 -38.89 10.62 4.87
CA GLN A 253 -40.04 10.79 5.76
C GLN A 253 -39.89 11.99 6.71
N GLN A 254 -38.70 12.25 7.24
CA GLN A 254 -38.47 13.43 8.10
C GLN A 254 -38.63 14.77 7.36
N SER A 255 -38.40 14.80 6.04
CA SER A 255 -38.56 16.02 5.24
C SER A 255 -40.03 16.27 4.85
N ALA A 256 -40.86 15.23 4.76
CA ALA A 256 -42.28 15.36 4.40
C ALA A 256 -43.13 15.86 5.59
N GLU A 257 -42.83 15.44 6.82
CA GLU A 257 -43.59 15.84 8.01
C GLU A 257 -43.35 17.31 8.44
N GLN A 258 -42.28 17.96 7.97
CA GLN A 258 -42.01 19.37 8.24
C GLN A 258 -42.82 20.35 7.37
N ILE A 259 -43.45 19.88 6.28
CA ILE A 259 -44.21 20.74 5.36
C ILE A 259 -45.69 20.84 5.76
N GLU A 260 -46.25 19.85 6.47
CA GLU A 260 -47.67 19.87 6.85
C GLU A 260 -48.00 20.60 8.17
N GLY A 261 -46.99 21.04 8.94
CA GLY A 261 -47.20 21.75 10.22
C GLY A 261 -47.44 23.27 10.11
N GLY A 262 -47.36 23.86 8.92
CA GLY A 262 -47.27 25.32 8.74
C GLY A 262 -48.52 26.07 8.24
N LEU A 263 -49.70 25.44 8.20
CA LEU A 263 -50.93 26.09 7.70
C LEU A 263 -51.92 26.39 8.83
N ARG A 264 -51.61 27.41 9.65
CA ARG A 264 -52.61 28.15 10.44
C ARG A 264 -52.40 29.65 10.30
N ASP A 265 -53.11 30.18 9.31
CA ASP A 265 -53.98 31.37 9.35
C ASP A 265 -53.57 32.56 10.25
N SER A 266 -53.16 33.68 9.62
CA SER A 266 -53.97 34.93 9.55
C SER A 266 -53.10 36.17 9.24
N GLY A 267 -53.52 36.95 8.22
CA GLY A 267 -53.17 38.39 8.14
C GLY A 267 -52.63 38.91 6.80
N THR A 268 -53.51 39.20 5.84
CA THR A 268 -53.31 40.22 4.79
C THR A 268 -53.49 41.63 5.41
N PRO A 269 -52.82 42.71 4.96
CA PRO A 269 -53.15 43.32 3.66
C PRO A 269 -51.97 43.89 2.84
N SER A 270 -52.13 43.78 1.52
CA SER A 270 -51.95 44.81 0.48
C SER A 270 -50.72 45.72 0.50
N SER A 271 -49.89 45.62 -0.55
CA SER A 271 -49.32 46.77 -1.27
C SER A 271 -48.70 46.33 -2.60
N SER A 272 -49.21 46.91 -3.68
CA SER A 272 -48.81 46.73 -5.07
C SER A 272 -47.36 47.13 -5.34
N GLN A 273 -46.65 46.40 -6.20
CA GLN A 273 -45.69 47.01 -7.12
C GLN A 273 -45.37 46.12 -8.33
N THR A 274 -45.53 46.74 -9.49
CA THR A 274 -45.31 46.27 -10.86
C THR A 274 -43.84 46.50 -11.25
N VAL A 275 -43.09 45.47 -11.66
CA VAL A 275 -41.89 45.62 -12.53
C VAL A 275 -41.72 44.40 -13.46
N ALA A 276 -41.26 44.73 -14.67
CA ALA A 276 -41.15 44.02 -15.95
C ALA A 276 -40.30 42.71 -16.02
N PRO A 277 -40.37 41.96 -17.15
CA PRO A 277 -39.71 40.67 -17.32
C PRO A 277 -38.28 40.80 -17.82
N VAL A 278 -37.35 39.98 -17.32
CA VAL A 278 -35.99 39.86 -17.83
C VAL A 278 -35.67 38.41 -18.20
N HIS A 279 -35.38 38.27 -19.49
CA HIS A 279 -34.68 37.23 -20.24
C HIS A 279 -34.10 36.02 -19.51
N ALA A 280 -34.50 34.85 -20.02
CA ALA A 280 -33.79 33.58 -19.91
C ALA A 280 -32.39 33.68 -20.55
N ASN A 281 -31.36 33.23 -19.83
CA ASN A 281 -30.08 32.89 -20.43
C ASN A 281 -29.54 31.61 -19.79
N SER A 282 -29.54 30.54 -20.58
CA SER A 282 -28.90 29.26 -20.27
C SER A 282 -27.39 29.44 -20.30
N GLY A 283 -26.73 29.20 -19.17
CA GLY A 283 -25.28 29.19 -19.05
C GLY A 283 -24.83 27.95 -18.29
N ILE A 284 -24.32 26.97 -19.04
CA ILE A 284 -23.59 25.81 -18.54
C ILE A 284 -22.33 26.33 -17.81
N VAL A 285 -22.21 26.03 -16.52
CA VAL A 285 -21.03 26.35 -15.70
C VAL A 285 -20.23 25.06 -15.48
N PRO A 286 -18.95 24.98 -15.89
CA PRO A 286 -18.04 23.92 -15.45
C PRO A 286 -17.47 24.25 -14.06
N PRO A 287 -17.05 23.26 -13.26
CA PRO A 287 -16.50 23.51 -11.94
C PRO A 287 -15.08 24.11 -12.06
N ARG A 288 -14.93 25.39 -11.68
CA ARG A 288 -13.67 25.98 -11.17
C ARG A 288 -13.36 25.25 -9.85
N GLY A 289 -12.18 24.68 -9.62
CA GLY A 289 -10.88 25.34 -9.70
C GLY A 289 -10.63 26.09 -8.40
N TYR A 290 -10.32 25.37 -7.30
CA TYR A 290 -9.97 25.99 -6.03
C TYR A 290 -8.58 26.61 -6.11
N ASN A 291 -8.59 27.93 -6.23
CA ASN A 291 -7.47 28.81 -5.98
C ASN A 291 -7.80 29.54 -4.66
N ASN A 292 -7.02 29.33 -3.61
CA ASN A 292 -7.10 30.19 -2.43
C ASN A 292 -5.70 30.44 -1.89
N GLY A 293 -5.09 31.50 -2.43
CA GLY A 293 -3.97 32.17 -1.80
C GLY A 293 -4.51 33.26 -0.88
N ASN A 294 -4.16 33.21 0.39
CA ASN A 294 -4.20 34.36 1.27
C ASN A 294 -2.82 34.53 1.88
N ASN A 295 -2.09 35.50 1.34
CA ASN A 295 -0.86 36.04 1.90
C ASN A 295 -1.22 36.93 3.10
N THR A 296 -0.59 36.67 4.24
CA THR A 296 -0.36 37.67 5.28
C THR A 296 1.13 37.62 5.65
N PRO A 297 1.87 38.74 5.66
CA PRO A 297 3.28 38.74 5.98
C PRO A 297 3.48 38.72 7.50
N ILE A 298 4.22 37.72 7.99
CA ILE A 298 4.70 37.64 9.38
C ILE A 298 6.21 37.91 9.39
N PRO A 299 6.72 38.71 10.35
CA PRO A 299 8.10 39.16 10.35
C PRO A 299 9.09 38.06 10.73
N ASP A 300 10.26 38.24 10.14
CA ASP A 300 11.53 37.55 10.29
C ASP A 300 11.90 37.22 11.75
N ALA A 301 12.05 35.93 12.05
CA ALA A 301 12.74 35.45 13.24
C ALA A 301 13.51 34.18 12.87
N GLY A 302 14.83 34.33 12.77
CA GLY A 302 15.75 33.32 12.28
C GLY A 302 15.70 32.00 13.04
N ALA A 303 15.64 30.90 12.26
CA ALA A 303 16.05 29.58 12.70
C ALA A 303 16.99 28.99 11.63
N ARG A 304 18.26 28.85 12.02
CA ARG A 304 19.32 28.20 11.25
C ARG A 304 18.90 26.78 10.89
N GLY A 305 18.74 26.51 9.59
CA GLY A 305 18.57 25.17 9.06
C GLY A 305 19.85 24.35 9.23
N ALA A 306 19.75 23.25 9.98
CA ALA A 306 20.74 22.19 9.97
C ALA A 306 20.58 21.38 8.68
N MET A 307 21.52 21.56 7.74
CA MET A 307 21.66 20.64 6.62
C MET A 307 22.08 19.26 7.13
N ALA A 308 21.18 18.29 7.01
CA ALA A 308 21.54 16.89 7.16
C ALA A 308 22.47 16.50 6.01
N LYS A 309 23.75 16.37 6.35
CA LYS A 309 24.83 15.91 5.49
C LYS A 309 24.55 14.44 5.13
N LEU A 310 24.24 14.18 3.86
CA LEU A 310 24.24 12.83 3.28
C LEU A 310 25.59 12.17 3.57
N ALA A 311 25.60 11.17 4.43
CA ALA A 311 26.76 10.32 4.64
C ALA A 311 26.95 9.47 3.38
N ARG A 312 27.92 9.87 2.55
CA ARG A 312 28.57 8.97 1.58
C ARG A 312 29.21 7.84 2.39
N CYS A 313 28.69 6.63 2.26
CA CYS A 313 29.48 5.44 2.55
C CYS A 313 30.50 5.28 1.42
N ASP A 314 31.68 5.86 1.60
CA ASP A 314 32.85 5.54 0.78
C ASP A 314 33.17 4.05 0.96
N SER A 315 33.09 3.32 -0.15
CA SER A 315 33.57 1.96 -0.24
C SER A 315 35.09 2.01 -0.27
N THR A 316 35.73 1.68 0.85
CA THR A 316 37.17 1.53 0.93
C THR A 316 37.59 0.37 0.01
N GLN A 317 38.21 0.69 -1.12
CA GLN A 317 39.00 -0.25 -1.90
C GLN A 317 40.18 -0.69 -1.04
N VAL A 318 40.24 -1.99 -0.74
CA VAL A 318 41.43 -2.65 -0.23
C VAL A 318 42.42 -2.70 -1.39
N GLY A 319 43.56 -2.03 -1.23
CA GLY A 319 44.62 -1.97 -2.22
C GLY A 319 45.39 -3.28 -2.32
N ASP A 320 45.59 -3.72 -3.56
CA ASP A 320 46.60 -4.71 -3.93
C ASP A 320 47.98 -4.05 -3.91
N THR A 321 48.90 -4.63 -3.14
CA THR A 321 50.34 -4.30 -3.17
C THR A 321 51.15 -5.57 -3.41
N HIS A 322 52.25 -5.39 -4.17
CA HIS A 322 53.31 -6.33 -4.59
C HIS A 322 53.09 -6.96 -5.98
N THR A 323 54.04 -6.88 -6.92
CA THR A 323 55.49 -7.05 -6.73
C THR A 323 56.28 -6.33 -7.83
N HIS A 324 57.30 -5.56 -7.44
CA HIS A 324 58.29 -4.93 -8.32
C HIS A 324 59.49 -5.87 -8.44
N THR A 325 59.74 -6.41 -9.63
CA THR A 325 60.96 -7.16 -9.95
C THR A 325 62.10 -6.16 -10.20
N GLN A 326 63.17 -6.24 -9.42
CA GLN A 326 64.47 -5.64 -9.75
C GLN A 326 65.36 -6.74 -10.31
N ALA A 327 65.92 -6.48 -11.50
CA ALA A 327 67.01 -7.24 -12.06
C ALA A 327 68.33 -6.54 -11.71
N LEU A 328 69.23 -7.26 -11.03
CA LEU A 328 70.66 -6.97 -10.99
C LEU A 328 71.39 -8.29 -11.16
N GLY A 329 72.28 -8.30 -12.14
CA GLY A 329 73.05 -9.47 -12.54
C GLY A 329 74.24 -9.78 -11.64
N PHE A 330 74.68 -11.02 -11.77
CA PHE A 330 76.06 -11.48 -11.77
C PHE A 330 76.17 -12.60 -12.81
#